data_AF-A0A6B3CAE6-F1
#
_entry.id   AF-A0A6B3CAE6-F1
#
_cell.length_a   1.000
_cell.length_b   1.000
_cell.length_c   1.000
_cell.angle_alpha   90.00
_cell.angle_beta   90.00
_cell.angle_gamma   90.00
#
_symmetry.space_group_name_H-M   'P 1'
#
loop_
_entity.id
_entity.type
_entity.pdbx_description
1 polymer ?
#
loop_
_entity_poly.entity_id
_entity_poly.type
_entity_poly.pdbx_seq_one_letter_code
_entity_poly.pdbx_strand_id
1 'polypeptide(L)'
;DRDAAALIRSIRTAPLLFGWRGSDPVDTRALEELLLRLSRLVDDHPEVVGVSLEPVVVATEGLSVLSATVRVAHPPARSDLGPRTLPSY
;
A
#
# COMPACT_ATOMS: atom_id res chain seq x y z
N ASP A 1 -7.03 9.98 -1.59
CA ASP A 1 -7.60 10.12 -0.23
C ASP A 1 -8.63 9.05 0.14
N ARG A 2 -9.69 8.80 -0.65
CA ARG A 2 -10.73 7.80 -0.27
C ARG A 2 -10.28 6.33 -0.24
N ASP A 3 -9.24 5.94 -0.98
CA ASP A 3 -8.78 4.54 -1.04
C ASP A 3 -7.87 4.11 0.12
N ALA A 4 -7.07 5.02 0.69
CA ALA A 4 -6.12 4.67 1.75
C ALA A 4 -6.81 4.18 3.02
N ALA A 5 -7.91 4.84 3.42
CA ALA A 5 -8.69 4.46 4.59
C ALA A 5 -9.39 3.09 4.43
N ALA A 6 -9.75 2.70 3.20
CA ALA A 6 -10.34 1.39 2.91
C ALA A 6 -9.27 0.29 2.90
N LEU A 7 -8.07 0.57 2.38
CA LEU A 7 -6.93 -0.34 2.40
C LEU A 7 -6.44 -0.61 3.83
N ILE A 8 -6.36 0.42 4.68
CA ILE A 8 -6.04 0.27 6.12
C ILE A 8 -7.01 -0.69 6.82
N ARG A 9 -8.30 -0.63 6.48
CA ARG A 9 -9.34 -1.52 7.06
C ARG A 9 -9.28 -2.95 6.53
N SER A 10 -8.69 -3.16 5.35
CA SER A 10 -8.50 -4.49 4.76
C SER A 10 -7.29 -5.26 5.33
N ILE A 11 -6.45 -4.58 6.12
CA ILE A 11 -5.36 -5.19 6.88
C ILE A 11 -5.98 -6.18 7.88
N ARG A 12 -5.89 -7.47 7.54
CA ARG A 12 -6.39 -8.62 8.32
C ARG A 12 -5.77 -8.71 9.73
N THR A 13 -4.85 -7.82 10.08
CA THR A 13 -4.14 -7.71 11.36
C THR A 13 -4.59 -6.54 12.24
N ALA A 14 -5.74 -5.91 11.93
CA ALA A 14 -6.33 -4.83 12.73
C ALA A 14 -6.37 -5.09 14.26
N PRO A 15 -6.59 -6.32 14.80
CA PRO A 15 -6.61 -6.53 16.25
C PRO A 15 -5.27 -6.34 16.97
N LEU A 16 -4.13 -6.36 16.26
CA LEU A 16 -2.80 -6.10 16.86
C LEU A 16 -2.41 -4.61 16.83
N LEU A 17 -3.14 -3.79 16.07
CA LEU A 17 -2.91 -2.34 15.96
C LEU A 17 -3.70 -1.52 17.02
N PHE A 18 -4.63 -2.14 17.75
CA PHE A 18 -5.47 -1.48 18.77
C PHE A 18 -5.09 -1.82 20.21
N GLY A 19 -3.89 -2.34 20.42
CA GLY A 19 -3.35 -2.63 21.74
C GLY A 19 -3.90 -3.93 22.34
N TRP A 20 -3.08 -4.98 22.21
CA TRP A 20 -3.29 -6.21 22.96
C TRP A 20 -2.57 -6.07 24.31
N ARG A 21 -3.33 -6.09 25.42
CA ARG A 21 -2.87 -5.94 26.83
C ARG A 21 -2.38 -4.54 27.26
N GLY A 22 -3.10 -3.47 26.90
CA GLY A 22 -2.89 -2.15 27.52
C GLY A 22 -1.67 -1.38 27.01
N SER A 23 -1.26 -1.63 25.77
CA SER A 23 -0.23 -0.84 25.09
C SER A 23 -0.81 0.49 24.57
N ASP A 24 0.04 1.52 24.55
CA ASP A 24 -0.28 2.84 24.00
C ASP A 24 -0.76 2.77 22.53
N PRO A 25 -1.54 3.77 22.06
CA PRO A 25 -1.94 3.86 20.66
C PRO A 25 -0.72 3.86 19.73
N VAL A 26 -0.77 3.04 18.68
CA VAL A 26 0.29 3.01 17.65
C VAL A 26 0.23 4.26 16.75
N ASP A 27 1.36 4.64 16.16
CA ASP A 27 1.44 5.78 15.23
C ASP A 27 0.73 5.46 13.90
N THR A 28 -0.58 5.67 13.90
CA THR A 28 -1.44 5.47 12.71
C THR A 28 -1.08 6.40 11.55
N ARG A 29 -0.51 7.58 11.82
CA ARG A 29 -0.06 8.52 10.80
C ARG A 29 1.15 7.97 10.06
N ALA A 30 2.10 7.34 10.77
CA ALA A 30 3.23 6.67 10.14
C ALA A 30 2.77 5.52 9.22
N LEU A 31 1.76 4.75 9.64
CA LEU A 31 1.18 3.68 8.81
C LEU A 31 0.50 4.24 7.55
N GLU A 32 -0.27 5.31 7.68
CA GLU A 32 -0.87 6.01 6.54
C GLU A 32 0.21 6.50 5.56
N GLU A 33 1.29 7.11 6.07
CA GLU A 33 2.40 7.58 5.25
C GLU A 33 3.11 6.44 4.51
N LEU A 34 3.32 5.29 5.16
CA LEU A 34 3.87 4.09 4.52
C LEU A 34 2.99 3.62 3.36
N LEU A 35 1.67 3.56 3.55
CA LEU A 35 0.74 3.13 2.51
C LEU A 35 0.68 4.11 1.33
N LEU A 36 0.73 5.42 1.60
CA LEU A 36 0.82 6.44 0.54
C LEU A 36 2.10 6.31 -0.28
N ARG A 37 3.24 6.05 0.37
CA ARG A 37 4.51 5.80 -0.31
C ARG A 37 4.47 4.51 -1.13
N LEU A 38 3.84 3.46 -0.62
CA LEU A 38 3.65 2.21 -1.34
C LEU A 38 2.75 2.38 -2.58
N SER A 39 1.67 3.16 -2.46
CA SER A 39 0.81 3.50 -3.60
C SER A 39 1.62 4.18 -4.71
N ARG A 40 2.39 5.22 -4.36
CA ARG A 40 3.25 5.91 -5.33
C ARG A 40 4.28 4.96 -5.96
N LEU A 41 4.90 4.09 -5.17
CA LEU A 41 5.87 3.11 -5.68
C LEU A 41 5.26 2.24 -6.79
N VAL A 42 4.04 1.72 -6.56
CA VAL A 42 3.34 0.86 -7.52
C VAL A 42 2.84 1.65 -8.73
N ASP A 43 2.39 2.90 -8.53
CA ASP A 43 1.97 3.77 -9.63
C ASP A 43 3.15 4.14 -10.55
N ASP A 44 4.32 4.43 -9.97
CA ASP A 44 5.52 4.83 -10.69
C ASP A 44 6.22 3.64 -11.39
N HIS A 45 6.00 2.41 -10.93
CA HIS A 45 6.67 1.19 -11.42
C HIS A 45 5.63 0.11 -11.80
N PRO A 46 5.04 0.17 -13.01
CA PRO A 46 4.01 -0.78 -13.45
C PRO A 46 4.50 -2.23 -13.55
N GLU A 47 5.81 -2.46 -13.56
CA GLU A 47 6.43 -3.78 -13.48
C GLU A 47 6.31 -4.43 -12.10
N VAL A 48 6.01 -3.66 -11.05
CA VAL A 48 5.81 -4.17 -9.68
C VAL A 48 4.45 -4.84 -9.60
N VAL A 49 4.45 -6.18 -9.61
CA VAL A 49 3.24 -7.01 -9.56
C VAL A 49 2.92 -7.54 -8.17
N GLY A 50 3.75 -7.21 -7.17
CA GLY A 50 3.46 -7.52 -5.78
C GLY A 50 4.54 -7.02 -4.83
N VAL A 51 4.11 -6.56 -3.65
CA VAL A 51 4.97 -6.16 -2.54
C VAL A 51 4.49 -6.84 -1.27
N SER A 52 5.41 -7.42 -0.52
CA SER A 52 5.15 -7.99 0.80
C SER A 52 6.07 -7.34 1.81
N LEU A 53 5.51 -6.73 2.86
CA LEU A 53 6.24 -6.16 3.98
C LEU A 53 5.93 -7.00 5.22
N GLU A 54 6.88 -7.82 5.66
CA GLU A 54 6.65 -8.74 6.78
C GLU A 54 7.98 -9.05 7.50
N PRO A 55 8.14 -8.66 8.78
CA PRO A 55 7.19 -7.93 9.62
C PRO A 55 7.31 -6.40 9.51
N VAL A 56 6.20 -5.71 9.80
CA VAL A 56 6.16 -4.26 10.05
C VAL A 56 5.90 -4.01 11.53
N VAL A 57 6.84 -3.35 12.19
CA VAL A 57 6.74 -2.98 13.61
C VAL A 57 6.30 -1.52 13.70
N VAL A 58 5.15 -1.26 14.34
CA VAL A 58 4.65 0.10 14.57
C VAL A 58 4.83 0.43 16.05
N ALA A 59 5.52 1.53 16.34
CA ALA A 59 5.72 2.02 17.68
C ALA A 59 4.70 3.14 17.99
N THR A 60 4.79 3.70 19.20
CA THR A 60 4.03 4.92 19.58
C THR A 60 4.45 6.13 18.74
N GLU A 61 5.69 6.13 18.25
CA GLU A 61 6.22 7.13 17.32
C GLU A 61 6.95 6.40 16.18
N GLY A 62 6.41 6.50 14.97
CA GLY A 62 6.98 5.90 13.78
C GLY A 62 6.77 4.38 13.62
N LEU A 63 7.43 3.82 12.61
CA LEU A 63 7.40 2.40 12.28
C LEU A 63 8.72 1.96 11.65
N SER A 64 8.97 0.65 11.66
CA SER A 64 10.07 -0.01 10.97
C SER A 64 9.57 -1.19 10.15
N VAL A 65 10.00 -1.28 8.90
CA VAL A 65 9.82 -2.47 8.06
C VAL A 65 11.09 -3.31 8.19
N LEU A 66 11.01 -4.50 8.77
CA LEU A 66 12.20 -5.33 9.01
C LEU A 66 12.59 -6.15 7.78
N SER A 67 11.63 -6.44 6.90
CA SER A 67 11.86 -7.14 5.65
C SER A 67 10.81 -6.77 4.61
N ALA A 68 11.25 -6.73 3.35
CA ALA A 68 10.42 -6.44 2.20
C ALA A 68 10.82 -7.34 1.02
N THR A 69 9.82 -7.94 0.38
CA THR A 69 9.97 -8.69 -0.87
C THR A 69 9.16 -8.01 -1.96
N VAL A 70 9.79 -7.71 -3.08
CA VAL A 70 9.15 -7.13 -4.27
C VAL A 70 9.21 -8.13 -5.41
N ARG A 71 8.07 -8.38 -6.03
CA ARG A 71 7.95 -9.21 -7.24
C ARG A 71 7.75 -8.31 -8.44
N VAL A 72 8.61 -8.51 -9.43
CA VAL A 72 8.60 -7.75 -10.68
C VAL A 72 8.28 -8.69 -11.84
N ALA A 73 7.45 -8.25 -12.77
CA ALA A 73 7.17 -8.94 -14.02
C ALA A 73 7.14 -7.93 -15.16
N HIS A 74 7.27 -8.40 -16.41
CA HIS A 74 7.09 -7.51 -17.55
C HIS A 74 5.68 -6.90 -17.49
N PRO A 75 5.57 -5.56 -17.55
CA PRO A 75 4.26 -4.93 -17.60
C PRO A 75 3.56 -5.42 -18.88
N PRO A 76 2.27 -5.79 -18.81
CA PRO A 76 1.52 -6.08 -20.02
C PRO A 76 1.64 -4.85 -20.93
N ALA A 77 1.79 -5.08 -22.24
CA ALA A 77 1.80 -3.99 -23.21
C ALA A 77 0.60 -3.08 -22.91
N ARG A 78 0.84 -1.79 -22.61
CA ARG A 78 -0.24 -0.84 -22.34
C ARG A 78 -1.21 -0.90 -23.52
N SER A 79 -2.47 -1.26 -23.26
CA SER A 79 -3.50 -1.40 -24.29
C SER A 79 -4.17 -0.07 -24.67
N ASP A 80 -3.60 1.06 -24.24
CA ASP A 80 -4.08 2.40 -24.58
C ASP A 80 -3.80 2.80 -26.05
N LEU A 81 -3.24 1.87 -26.85
CA LEU A 81 -3.09 1.99 -28.30
C LEU A 81 -4.30 1.51 -29.10
N GLY A 82 -5.41 1.17 -28.45
CA GLY A 82 -6.69 1.01 -29.15
C GLY A 82 -7.11 2.34 -29.83
N PRO A 83 -7.71 2.31 -31.04
CA PRO A 83 -8.06 3.52 -31.77
C PRO A 83 -8.97 4.41 -30.92
N ARG A 84 -8.49 5.62 -30.60
CA ARG A 84 -9.31 6.67 -29.98
C ARG A 84 -10.38 7.08 -30.98
N THR A 85 -11.58 6.52 -30.86
CA THR A 85 -12.74 7.03 -31.59
C THR A 85 -13.32 8.20 -30.82
N LEU A 86 -13.42 9.36 -31.48
CA LEU A 86 -14.23 10.46 -30.95
C LEU A 86 -15.70 10.07 -31.10
N PRO A 87 -16.56 10.35 -30.11
CA PRO A 87 -18.00 10.20 -30.28
C PRO A 87 -18.44 11.13 -31.42
N SER A 88 -18.97 10.57 -32.51
CA SER A 88 -19.71 11.38 -33.47
C SER A 88 -21.03 11.77 -32.81
N TYR A 89 -21.26 13.08 -32.68
CA TYR A 89 -22.60 13.63 -32.42
C TYR A 89 -23.46 13.46 -33.68
#